data_AF-A0A923ZUJ0-F1
#
_entry.id   AF-A0A923ZUJ0-F1
#
_cell.length_a   1.000
_cell.length_b   1.000
_cell.length_c   1.000
_cell.angle_alpha   90.00
_cell.angle_beta   90.00
_cell.angle_gamma   90.00
#
_symmetry.space_group_name_H-M   'P 1'
#
loop_
_entity.id
_entity.type
_entity.pdbx_description
1 polymer ?
#
loop_
_entity_poly.entity_id
_entity_poly.type
_entity_poly.pdbx_seq_one_letter_code
_entity_poly.pdbx_strand_id
1 'polypeptide(L)'
;MRKSIRVIAFIGTLWVIGCKKESVCDGPPKVNAGQDINVVNQSSVNLAGTTSASQGGTWTIISGEGGTIANNKFTGKLKNTYKLKWESTSECGSASDTLNITLNAGFGGNLTVNQVVDNIHWIQQSCFRIESGAYTIYTDPNSIAVKDTADIIVISHPHSDHWTAENLDKLVGPNTILIAPQEIQYTGKVAKRIILKPGEEHNAFGGILIKAVPAYNIVKNNHPKANNWVGYLISINGVTVYLSGDTERIPEMKTFTTDIAMLPLGQTFTFPSVAEAAESAKDVKAKVLIPMHFGLAEGTLQDAMTVKNLLEGIIPVVIKEKGK
;
A
#
# COMPACT_ATOMS: atom_id res chain seq x y z
N MET A 1 79.12 31.76 -45.32
CA MET A 1 79.52 33.03 -44.68
C MET A 1 78.88 34.22 -45.42
N ARG A 2 77.78 34.77 -44.92
CA ARG A 2 77.34 36.14 -45.24
C ARG A 2 76.63 36.76 -44.02
N LYS A 3 77.34 37.72 -43.45
CA LYS A 3 76.94 38.99 -42.80
C LYS A 3 75.75 39.02 -41.82
N SER A 4 76.11 39.33 -40.58
CA SER A 4 75.33 40.14 -39.63
C SER A 4 74.88 41.47 -40.25
N ILE A 5 73.70 41.97 -39.85
CA ILE A 5 73.44 43.38 -39.47
C ILE A 5 72.20 43.44 -38.56
N ARG A 6 72.38 44.05 -37.38
CA ARG A 6 71.37 44.52 -36.40
C ARG A 6 70.71 45.83 -36.89
N VAL A 7 69.50 46.16 -36.39
CA VAL A 7 69.03 47.47 -35.83
C VAL A 7 67.54 47.24 -35.49
N ILE A 8 67.09 47.14 -34.22
CA ILE A 8 66.89 48.13 -33.12
C ILE A 8 65.67 49.07 -33.31
N ALA A 9 64.65 48.83 -32.45
CA ALA A 9 63.73 49.76 -31.77
C ALA A 9 62.62 50.48 -32.58
N PHE A 10 61.42 50.81 -32.06
CA PHE A 10 60.81 50.73 -30.71
C PHE A 10 59.28 51.03 -30.85
N ILE A 11 58.51 50.57 -29.85
CA ILE A 11 57.24 51.10 -29.33
C ILE A 11 55.95 50.81 -30.12
N GLY A 12 55.03 50.12 -29.45
CA GLY A 12 53.62 50.00 -29.83
C GLY A 12 52.87 49.12 -28.84
N THR A 13 52.47 49.70 -27.72
CA THR A 13 51.66 49.09 -26.64
C THR A 13 50.36 48.54 -27.22
N LEU A 14 50.24 47.22 -27.40
CA LEU A 14 48.96 46.57 -27.66
C LEU A 14 48.36 46.06 -26.36
N TRP A 15 47.16 46.57 -26.09
CA TRP A 15 46.29 46.21 -24.99
C TRP A 15 46.12 44.69 -24.85
N VAL A 16 46.40 44.17 -23.65
CA VAL A 16 45.84 42.89 -23.20
C VAL A 16 44.36 43.15 -22.91
N ILE A 17 43.52 43.05 -23.94
CA ILE A 17 42.08 42.88 -23.71
C ILE A 17 41.94 41.49 -23.12
N GLY A 18 41.77 41.44 -21.79
CA GLY A 18 41.41 40.22 -21.11
C GLY A 18 40.16 39.64 -21.77
N CYS A 19 40.27 38.43 -22.33
CA CYS A 19 39.12 37.59 -22.56
C CYS A 19 38.45 37.39 -21.20
N LYS A 20 37.46 38.21 -20.86
CA LYS A 20 36.41 37.76 -19.95
C LYS A 20 35.82 36.54 -20.62
N LYS A 21 36.03 35.38 -20.01
CA LYS A 21 35.30 34.16 -20.36
C LYS A 21 33.83 34.54 -20.22
N GLU A 22 33.15 34.81 -21.33
CA GLU A 22 31.69 34.90 -21.32
C GLU A 22 31.22 33.62 -20.64
N SER A 23 30.41 33.76 -19.60
CA SER A 23 29.75 32.64 -18.95
C SER A 23 28.81 32.03 -20.00
N VAL A 24 29.33 31.10 -20.79
CA VAL A 24 28.53 30.27 -21.68
C VAL A 24 27.66 29.44 -20.75
N CYS A 25 26.43 29.92 -20.57
CA CYS A 25 25.46 29.30 -19.70
C CYS A 25 24.84 28.10 -20.42
N ASP A 26 25.18 26.88 -19.97
CA ASP A 26 24.63 25.61 -20.49
C ASP A 26 23.18 25.34 -20.03
N GLY A 27 22.45 26.39 -19.65
CA GLY A 27 21.08 26.35 -19.11
C GLY A 27 21.00 26.23 -17.58
N PRO A 28 19.79 26.14 -17.02
CA PRO A 28 19.58 25.94 -15.58
C PRO A 28 20.25 24.66 -15.08
N PRO A 29 20.59 24.58 -13.77
CA PRO A 29 21.16 23.36 -13.20
C PRO A 29 20.27 22.14 -13.42
N LYS A 30 20.86 20.97 -13.67
CA LYS A 30 20.12 19.71 -13.59
C LYS A 30 19.94 19.36 -12.12
N VAL A 31 18.71 19.15 -11.68
CA VAL A 31 18.37 18.82 -10.29
C VAL A 31 17.61 17.50 -10.22
N ASN A 32 17.76 16.77 -9.12
CA ASN A 32 17.01 15.55 -8.84
C ASN A 32 16.76 15.47 -7.32
N ALA A 33 15.50 15.40 -6.92
CA ALA A 33 15.06 15.34 -5.53
C ALA A 33 15.16 13.92 -4.93
N GLY A 34 15.30 12.89 -5.78
CA GLY A 34 15.30 11.49 -5.40
C GLY A 34 13.94 10.81 -5.61
N GLN A 35 13.87 9.52 -5.29
CA GLN A 35 12.61 8.75 -5.35
C GLN A 35 11.75 9.01 -4.12
N ASP A 36 10.42 8.99 -4.30
CA ASP A 36 9.43 9.08 -3.22
C ASP A 36 9.76 8.14 -2.05
N ILE A 37 9.77 8.71 -0.85
CA ILE A 37 10.15 8.01 0.37
C ILE A 37 8.88 7.61 1.12
N ASN A 38 8.72 6.32 1.36
CA ASN A 38 7.61 5.78 2.14
C ASN A 38 8.18 4.97 3.32
N VAL A 39 8.10 5.49 4.54
CA VAL A 39 8.67 4.88 5.75
C VAL A 39 7.62 4.65 6.81
N VAL A 40 7.86 3.65 7.66
CA VAL A 40 6.94 3.25 8.73
C VAL A 40 7.66 3.37 10.07
N ASN A 41 6.98 3.93 11.08
CA ASN A 41 7.52 4.15 12.42
C ASN A 41 8.80 4.99 12.46
N GLN A 42 9.01 5.81 11.44
CA GLN A 42 10.10 6.78 11.35
C GLN A 42 9.50 8.16 11.17
N SER A 43 9.77 9.05 12.12
CA SER A 43 9.37 10.46 12.03
C SER A 43 10.37 11.29 11.23
N SER A 44 11.47 10.70 10.76
CA SER A 44 12.52 11.43 10.07
C SER A 44 13.20 10.60 8.99
N VAL A 45 13.59 11.24 7.89
CA VAL A 45 14.28 10.61 6.75
C VAL A 45 15.41 11.49 6.24
N ASN A 46 16.47 10.88 5.73
CA ASN A 46 17.56 11.61 5.08
C ASN A 46 17.16 11.98 3.65
N LEU A 47 17.51 13.20 3.25
CA LEU A 47 17.26 13.76 1.92
C LEU A 47 18.55 13.70 1.10
N ALA A 48 18.44 13.29 -0.16
CA ALA A 48 19.58 13.06 -1.04
C ALA A 48 19.45 13.84 -2.37
N GLY A 49 19.02 15.10 -2.28
CA GLY A 49 18.87 15.98 -3.44
C GLY A 49 20.23 16.23 -4.11
N THR A 50 20.27 16.13 -5.45
CA THR A 50 21.49 16.33 -6.24
C THR A 50 21.31 17.48 -7.22
N THR A 51 22.40 18.17 -7.57
CA THR A 51 22.41 19.25 -8.56
C THR A 51 23.70 19.23 -9.36
N SER A 52 23.64 19.65 -10.63
CA SER A 52 24.84 19.87 -11.46
C SER A 52 25.50 21.23 -11.24
N ALA A 53 24.88 22.12 -10.44
CA ALA A 53 25.48 23.40 -10.10
C ALA A 53 26.61 23.25 -9.08
N SER A 54 27.59 24.15 -9.15
CA SER A 54 28.66 24.27 -8.14
C SER A 54 28.12 24.72 -6.78
N GLN A 55 27.08 25.55 -6.80
CA GLN A 55 26.29 25.90 -5.63
C GLN A 55 25.24 24.81 -5.42
N GLY A 56 25.08 24.32 -4.19
CA GLY A 56 24.14 23.25 -3.87
C GLY A 56 22.68 23.62 -4.15
N GLY A 57 21.75 22.76 -3.73
CA GLY A 57 20.33 23.09 -3.71
C GLY A 57 19.82 23.41 -2.30
N THR A 58 18.59 23.90 -2.25
CA THR A 58 17.85 24.15 -1.02
C THR A 58 16.57 23.31 -1.02
N TRP A 59 16.28 22.70 0.11
CA TRP A 59 15.02 22.01 0.34
C TRP A 59 13.97 22.95 0.91
N THR A 60 12.75 22.89 0.38
CA THR A 60 11.57 23.60 0.90
C THR A 60 10.39 22.66 1.02
N ILE A 61 9.56 22.84 2.05
CA ILE A 61 8.32 22.08 2.25
C ILE A 61 7.22 22.80 1.49
N ILE A 62 6.61 22.13 0.50
CA ILE A 62 5.48 22.65 -0.26
C ILE A 62 4.17 22.40 0.48
N SER A 63 4.03 21.22 1.12
CA SER A 63 2.81 20.83 1.84
C SER A 63 3.08 19.78 2.91
N GLY A 64 2.16 19.66 3.86
CA GLY A 64 2.22 18.78 5.03
C GLY A 64 2.45 19.54 6.33
N GLU A 65 1.75 19.16 7.40
CA GLU A 65 1.69 19.94 8.65
C GLU A 65 2.81 19.57 9.63
N GLY A 66 3.52 20.57 10.16
CA GLY A 66 4.51 20.37 11.24
C GLY A 66 5.83 19.72 10.81
N GLY A 67 6.15 19.74 9.52
CA GLY A 67 7.43 19.28 9.00
C GLY A 67 8.56 20.29 9.23
N THR A 68 9.77 19.81 9.47
CA THR A 68 11.01 20.61 9.57
C THR A 68 12.14 19.97 8.77
N ILE A 69 13.10 20.79 8.32
CA ILE A 69 14.29 20.34 7.59
C ILE A 69 15.52 20.90 8.28
N ALA A 70 16.45 20.03 8.66
CA ALA A 70 17.74 20.41 9.22
C ALA A 70 18.82 19.43 8.75
N ASN A 71 19.97 19.93 8.29
CA ASN A 71 21.13 19.11 7.89
C ASN A 71 20.78 17.97 6.90
N ASN A 72 20.06 18.28 5.82
CA ASN A 72 19.56 17.29 4.84
C ASN A 72 18.75 16.14 5.46
N LYS A 73 18.08 16.40 6.59
CA LYS A 73 17.16 15.47 7.23
C LYS A 73 15.80 16.14 7.37
N PHE A 74 14.78 15.50 6.84
CA PHE A 74 13.39 15.89 7.05
C PHE A 74 12.86 15.21 8.33
N THR A 75 12.10 15.94 9.14
CA THR A 75 11.36 15.42 10.28
C THR A 75 9.92 15.89 10.23
N GLY A 76 8.95 15.02 10.50
CA GLY A 76 7.54 15.37 10.51
C GLY A 76 6.71 14.49 11.45
N LYS A 77 5.43 14.83 11.57
CA LYS A 77 4.42 14.00 12.23
C LYS A 77 4.15 12.74 11.41
N LEU A 78 3.96 11.61 12.08
CA LEU A 78 3.48 10.36 11.45
C LEU A 78 2.03 10.53 10.94
N LYS A 79 1.57 9.58 10.11
CA LYS A 79 0.31 9.62 9.36
C LYS A 79 0.17 10.83 8.45
N ASN A 80 1.27 11.31 7.88
CA ASN A 80 1.26 12.47 6.99
C ASN A 80 2.10 12.21 5.76
N THR A 81 1.63 12.74 4.63
CA THR A 81 2.41 12.87 3.41
C THR A 81 2.81 14.32 3.23
N TYR A 82 4.10 14.55 3.03
CA TYR A 82 4.70 15.84 2.78
C TYR A 82 5.19 15.89 1.35
N LYS A 83 5.04 17.05 0.72
CA LYS A 83 5.67 17.31 -0.58
C LYS A 83 6.81 18.29 -0.36
N LEU A 84 8.03 17.90 -0.73
CA LEU A 84 9.21 18.74 -0.66
C LEU A 84 9.66 19.11 -2.07
N LYS A 85 10.28 20.29 -2.19
CA LYS A 85 10.93 20.79 -3.40
C LYS A 85 12.42 20.93 -3.15
N TRP A 86 13.22 20.30 -4.00
CA TRP A 86 14.65 20.55 -4.12
C TRP A 86 14.86 21.56 -5.25
N GLU A 87 15.45 22.70 -4.94
CA GLU A 87 15.67 23.77 -5.92
C GLU A 87 17.12 24.25 -5.89
N SER A 88 17.72 24.43 -7.06
CA SER A 88 19.06 24.98 -7.21
C SER A 88 19.02 26.11 -8.23
N THR A 89 19.75 27.18 -7.94
CA THR A 89 19.83 28.38 -8.77
C THR A 89 21.27 28.66 -9.12
N SER A 90 21.54 28.97 -10.38
CA SER A 90 22.81 29.48 -10.86
C SER A 90 22.60 30.79 -11.62
N GLU A 91 23.71 31.39 -12.08
CA GLU A 91 23.67 32.55 -12.98
C GLU A 91 22.88 32.28 -14.27
N CYS A 92 22.68 31.01 -14.61
CA CYS A 92 22.03 30.55 -15.83
C CYS A 92 20.54 30.19 -15.63
N GLY A 93 19.99 30.38 -14.43
CA GLY A 93 18.59 30.13 -14.09
C GLY A 93 18.39 29.19 -12.91
N SER A 94 17.13 28.86 -12.63
CA SER A 94 16.72 27.97 -11.54
C SER A 94 16.05 26.72 -12.08
N ALA A 95 16.26 25.60 -11.40
CA ALA A 95 15.54 24.36 -11.65
C ALA A 95 15.10 23.73 -10.33
N SER A 96 13.99 23.02 -10.35
CA SER A 96 13.46 22.32 -9.18
C SER A 96 12.93 20.94 -9.53
N ASP A 97 13.02 20.03 -8.57
CA ASP A 97 12.38 18.71 -8.60
C ASP A 97 11.65 18.46 -7.27
N THR A 98 10.65 17.57 -7.28
CA THR A 98 9.79 17.30 -6.13
C THR A 98 9.88 15.87 -5.65
N LEU A 99 9.73 15.71 -4.34
CA LEU A 99 9.76 14.44 -3.64
C LEU A 99 8.54 14.36 -2.72
N ASN A 100 7.80 13.25 -2.74
CA ASN A 100 6.81 12.95 -1.71
C ASN A 100 7.46 12.11 -0.60
N ILE A 101 7.23 12.52 0.65
CA ILE A 101 7.66 11.79 1.85
C ILE A 101 6.40 11.39 2.61
N THR A 102 6.13 10.10 2.70
CA THR A 102 5.05 9.58 3.53
C THR A 102 5.62 8.96 4.81
N LEU A 103 5.31 9.59 5.94
CA LEU A 103 5.69 9.12 7.28
C LEU A 103 4.49 8.39 7.88
N ASN A 104 4.55 7.07 7.96
CA ASN A 104 3.44 6.26 8.45
C ASN A 104 3.59 5.92 9.94
N ALA A 105 2.47 5.91 10.67
CA ALA A 105 2.41 5.29 11.99
C ALA A 105 2.00 3.83 11.84
N GLY A 106 2.97 2.91 11.79
CA GLY A 106 2.62 1.49 11.85
C GLY A 106 2.08 1.12 13.24
N PHE A 107 1.61 -0.11 13.40
CA PHE A 107 1.83 -0.78 14.70
C PHE A 107 3.33 -0.81 14.98
N GLY A 108 3.77 -0.85 16.24
CA GLY A 108 5.20 -0.81 16.61
C GLY A 108 6.13 -1.84 15.93
N GLY A 109 6.84 -2.69 16.69
CA GLY A 109 7.73 -3.70 16.10
C GLY A 109 6.99 -4.77 15.27
N ASN A 110 7.71 -5.84 14.88
CA ASN A 110 7.11 -7.02 14.27
C ASN A 110 5.95 -7.53 15.16
N LEU A 111 4.77 -7.67 14.57
CA LEU A 111 3.61 -8.20 15.28
C LEU A 111 3.67 -9.72 15.36
N THR A 112 3.17 -10.28 16.45
CA THR A 112 2.86 -11.71 16.52
C THR A 112 1.54 -12.00 15.83
N VAL A 113 1.35 -13.25 15.39
CA VAL A 113 0.09 -13.70 14.79
C VAL A 113 -1.10 -13.44 15.72
N ASN A 114 -0.97 -13.75 17.01
CA ASN A 114 -2.04 -13.56 17.99
C ASN A 114 -2.42 -12.08 18.17
N GLN A 115 -1.44 -11.17 18.18
CA GLN A 115 -1.73 -9.73 18.23
C GLN A 115 -2.53 -9.25 17.02
N VAL A 116 -2.26 -9.79 15.82
CA VAL A 116 -3.08 -9.45 14.64
C VAL A 116 -4.46 -10.07 14.76
N VAL A 117 -4.57 -11.33 15.19
CA VAL A 117 -5.87 -11.98 15.45
C VAL A 117 -6.71 -11.16 16.41
N ASP A 118 -6.16 -10.69 17.53
CA ASP A 118 -6.90 -9.91 18.53
C ASP A 118 -7.44 -8.58 17.98
N ASN A 119 -6.76 -8.01 16.98
CA ASN A 119 -7.15 -6.78 16.28
C ASN A 119 -8.06 -7.00 15.06
N ILE A 120 -8.46 -8.24 14.79
CA ILE A 120 -9.46 -8.56 13.76
C ILE A 120 -10.84 -8.66 14.44
N HIS A 121 -11.74 -7.76 14.05
CA HIS A 121 -13.10 -7.69 14.54
C HIS A 121 -14.06 -8.11 13.44
N TRP A 122 -14.87 -9.13 13.71
CA TRP A 122 -15.85 -9.61 12.73
C TRP A 122 -17.13 -8.79 12.83
N ILE A 123 -17.54 -8.18 11.71
CA ILE A 123 -18.79 -7.41 11.66
C ILE A 123 -19.92 -8.34 11.26
N GLN A 124 -19.86 -8.90 10.06
CA GLN A 124 -20.85 -9.84 9.56
C GLN A 124 -20.39 -10.43 8.23
N GLN A 125 -20.73 -11.69 7.93
CA GLN A 125 -20.40 -12.33 6.65
C GLN A 125 -18.89 -12.26 6.36
N SER A 126 -18.48 -11.62 5.27
CA SER A 126 -17.08 -11.42 4.88
C SER A 126 -16.52 -10.06 5.32
N CYS A 127 -17.31 -9.28 6.08
CA CYS A 127 -16.92 -7.97 6.56
C CYS A 127 -16.15 -8.08 7.88
N PHE A 128 -14.91 -7.62 7.86
CA PHE A 128 -14.04 -7.49 9.02
C PHE A 128 -13.48 -6.08 9.10
N ARG A 129 -13.31 -5.60 10.32
CA ARG A 129 -12.49 -4.44 10.65
C ARG A 129 -11.18 -4.95 11.23
N ILE A 130 -10.07 -4.61 10.59
CA ILE A 130 -8.73 -4.97 11.04
C ILE A 130 -8.05 -3.69 11.50
N GLU A 131 -7.75 -3.62 12.79
CA GLU A 131 -6.96 -2.51 13.31
C GLU A 131 -5.49 -2.69 12.87
N SER A 132 -4.92 -1.57 12.42
CA SER A 132 -3.64 -1.24 11.79
C SER A 132 -2.65 -0.37 12.60
N GLY A 133 -2.72 -0.39 13.92
CA GLY A 133 -2.01 0.54 14.80
C GLY A 133 -2.78 1.84 14.80
N ALA A 134 -2.31 2.79 13.99
CA ALA A 134 -3.08 3.99 13.75
C ALA A 134 -3.95 3.92 12.48
N TYR A 135 -3.86 2.83 11.71
CA TYR A 135 -4.67 2.61 10.51
C TYR A 135 -5.85 1.68 10.80
N THR A 136 -6.90 1.75 9.99
CA THR A 136 -8.02 0.81 10.02
C THR A 136 -8.29 0.28 8.61
N ILE A 137 -8.37 -1.04 8.46
CA ILE A 137 -8.71 -1.72 7.22
C ILE A 137 -10.11 -2.31 7.34
N TYR A 138 -10.95 -2.11 6.34
CA TYR A 138 -12.22 -2.82 6.21
C TYR A 138 -12.19 -3.76 5.00
N THR A 139 -12.64 -4.99 5.19
CA THR A 139 -12.87 -5.96 4.11
C THR A 139 -14.35 -6.00 3.77
N ASP A 140 -14.68 -6.14 2.49
CA ASP A 140 -16.04 -6.43 1.99
C ASP A 140 -17.14 -5.74 2.83
N PRO A 141 -17.20 -4.39 2.81
CA PRO A 141 -18.01 -3.62 3.73
C PRO A 141 -19.50 -3.83 3.45
N ASN A 142 -20.09 -4.68 4.26
CA ASN A 142 -21.53 -4.91 4.31
C ASN A 142 -22.01 -4.91 5.77
N SER A 143 -23.28 -4.62 5.99
CA SER A 143 -23.91 -4.55 7.32
C SER A 143 -23.25 -3.53 8.27
N ILE A 144 -22.76 -2.41 7.74
CA ILE A 144 -22.17 -1.31 8.52
C ILE A 144 -23.30 -0.55 9.23
N ALA A 145 -23.42 -0.80 10.54
CA ALA A 145 -24.48 -0.22 11.37
C ALA A 145 -24.13 1.20 11.87
N VAL A 146 -22.87 1.42 12.25
CA VAL A 146 -22.38 2.68 12.81
C VAL A 146 -21.36 3.28 11.86
N LYS A 147 -21.43 4.60 11.66
CA LYS A 147 -20.46 5.35 10.88
C LYS A 147 -19.08 5.24 11.52
N ASP A 148 -18.07 4.95 10.70
CA ASP A 148 -16.67 4.90 11.09
C ASP A 148 -15.81 5.54 10.00
N THR A 149 -14.48 5.50 10.10
CA THR A 149 -13.59 5.94 9.03
C THR A 149 -12.48 4.92 8.81
N ALA A 150 -12.47 4.34 7.60
CA ALA A 150 -11.42 3.42 7.17
C ALA A 150 -10.27 4.18 6.50
N ASP A 151 -9.03 3.79 6.77
CA ASP A 151 -7.88 4.26 5.98
C ASP A 151 -7.77 3.46 4.68
N ILE A 152 -8.06 2.15 4.74
CA ILE A 152 -8.03 1.24 3.59
C ILE A 152 -9.34 0.44 3.56
N ILE A 153 -9.94 0.33 2.38
CA ILE A 153 -11.05 -0.58 2.15
C ILE A 153 -10.66 -1.52 1.01
N VAL A 154 -10.80 -2.82 1.23
CA VAL A 154 -10.62 -3.85 0.21
C VAL A 154 -11.96 -4.50 -0.12
N ILE A 155 -12.27 -4.67 -1.41
CA ILE A 155 -13.50 -5.34 -1.87
C ILE A 155 -13.13 -6.46 -2.82
N SER A 156 -13.52 -7.70 -2.52
CA SER A 156 -13.16 -8.90 -3.26
C SER A 156 -13.84 -9.00 -4.63
N HIS A 157 -15.15 -8.71 -4.70
CA HIS A 157 -15.98 -8.89 -5.89
C HIS A 157 -17.33 -8.13 -5.79
N PRO A 158 -18.13 -8.02 -6.86
CA PRO A 158 -19.23 -7.05 -6.94
C PRO A 158 -20.57 -7.51 -6.33
N HIS A 159 -20.64 -8.67 -5.68
CA HIS A 159 -21.90 -9.14 -5.08
C HIS A 159 -22.33 -8.27 -3.88
N SER A 160 -23.65 -8.12 -3.72
CA SER A 160 -24.24 -7.17 -2.77
C SER A 160 -24.06 -7.54 -1.30
N ASP A 161 -23.82 -8.81 -1.01
CA ASP A 161 -23.49 -9.31 0.32
C ASP A 161 -22.04 -9.00 0.74
N HIS A 162 -21.19 -8.59 -0.21
CA HIS A 162 -19.82 -8.12 0.02
C HIS A 162 -19.70 -6.61 0.04
N TRP A 163 -20.53 -5.87 -0.70
CA TRP A 163 -20.49 -4.42 -0.62
C TRP A 163 -21.78 -3.77 -1.12
N THR A 164 -22.04 -2.55 -0.63
CA THR A 164 -22.99 -1.62 -1.24
C THR A 164 -22.44 -0.20 -1.18
N ALA A 165 -22.90 0.69 -2.04
CA ALA A 165 -22.53 2.11 -1.96
C ALA A 165 -22.88 2.70 -0.59
N GLU A 166 -24.05 2.36 -0.04
CA GLU A 166 -24.49 2.82 1.28
C GLU A 166 -23.55 2.41 2.42
N ASN A 167 -23.09 1.14 2.43
CA ASN A 167 -22.15 0.68 3.45
C ASN A 167 -20.77 1.33 3.27
N LEU A 168 -20.36 1.54 2.03
CA LEU A 168 -19.08 2.17 1.72
C LEU A 168 -19.07 3.66 2.11
N ASP A 169 -20.17 4.39 1.85
CA ASP A 169 -20.35 5.80 2.24
C ASP A 169 -20.26 6.01 3.76
N LYS A 170 -20.57 4.99 4.58
CA LYS A 170 -20.44 5.04 6.05
C LYS A 170 -18.99 4.91 6.54
N LEU A 171 -18.05 4.52 5.68
CA LEU A 171 -16.65 4.26 6.04
C LEU A 171 -15.66 5.20 5.35
N VAL A 172 -16.03 5.79 4.22
CA VAL A 172 -15.12 6.62 3.42
C VAL A 172 -14.92 7.99 4.06
N GLY A 173 -13.65 8.33 4.28
CA GLY A 173 -13.16 9.64 4.71
C GLY A 173 -12.19 10.27 3.71
N PRO A 174 -11.62 11.44 4.04
CA PRO A 174 -10.80 12.24 3.11
C PRO A 174 -9.50 11.56 2.68
N ASN A 175 -9.00 10.58 3.45
CA ASN A 175 -7.75 9.87 3.20
C ASN A 175 -7.95 8.40 2.79
N THR A 176 -9.20 7.94 2.67
CA THR A 176 -9.49 6.53 2.42
C THR A 176 -9.01 6.10 1.04
N ILE A 177 -8.26 5.00 0.98
CA ILE A 177 -7.95 4.28 -0.25
C ILE A 177 -8.95 3.14 -0.43
N LEU A 178 -9.55 3.05 -1.61
CA LEU A 178 -10.35 1.90 -2.03
C LEU A 178 -9.53 1.02 -2.98
N ILE A 179 -9.38 -0.25 -2.63
CA ILE A 179 -8.70 -1.28 -3.42
C ILE A 179 -9.73 -2.34 -3.80
N ALA A 180 -9.89 -2.61 -5.09
CA ALA A 180 -10.98 -3.43 -5.60
C ALA A 180 -10.66 -4.01 -6.99
N PRO A 181 -11.38 -5.03 -7.48
CA PRO A 181 -11.38 -5.38 -8.90
C PRO A 181 -12.12 -4.31 -9.73
N GLN A 182 -11.98 -4.39 -11.06
CA GLN A 182 -12.49 -3.39 -12.02
C GLN A 182 -14.02 -3.24 -11.96
N GLU A 183 -14.72 -4.30 -11.57
CA GLU A 183 -16.18 -4.41 -11.55
C GLU A 183 -16.84 -3.57 -10.45
N ILE A 184 -16.09 -3.07 -9.46
CA ILE A 184 -16.65 -2.26 -8.38
C ILE A 184 -16.94 -0.82 -8.85
N GLN A 185 -18.19 -0.57 -9.23
CA GLN A 185 -18.69 0.70 -9.75
C GLN A 185 -19.12 1.70 -8.64
N TYR A 186 -18.26 1.96 -7.66
CA TYR A 186 -18.55 2.98 -6.65
C TYR A 186 -18.26 4.41 -7.16
N THR A 187 -19.27 5.27 -7.13
CA THR A 187 -19.20 6.65 -7.66
C THR A 187 -18.88 7.71 -6.60
N GLY A 188 -18.81 7.33 -5.32
CA GLY A 188 -18.44 8.25 -4.24
C GLY A 188 -16.96 8.64 -4.27
N LYS A 189 -16.61 9.69 -3.52
CA LYS A 189 -15.25 10.24 -3.49
C LYS A 189 -14.37 9.48 -2.51
N VAL A 190 -13.24 8.95 -2.98
CA VAL A 190 -12.15 8.40 -2.17
C VAL A 190 -10.87 9.18 -2.47
N ALA A 191 -9.90 9.13 -1.56
CA ALA A 191 -8.59 9.77 -1.80
C ALA A 191 -7.87 9.13 -2.99
N LYS A 192 -7.97 7.79 -3.09
CA LYS A 192 -7.41 7.03 -4.20
C LYS A 192 -8.21 5.76 -4.44
N ARG A 193 -8.40 5.42 -5.72
CA ARG A 193 -8.93 4.13 -6.16
C ARG A 193 -7.79 3.34 -6.81
N ILE A 194 -7.57 2.12 -6.34
CA ILE A 194 -6.62 1.17 -6.90
C ILE A 194 -7.41 -0.01 -7.43
N ILE A 195 -7.23 -0.31 -8.71
CA ILE A 195 -7.78 -1.52 -9.31
C ILE A 195 -6.69 -2.58 -9.31
N LEU A 196 -6.97 -3.76 -8.74
CA LEU A 196 -6.07 -4.90 -8.76
C LEU A 196 -6.73 -6.12 -9.41
N LYS A 197 -5.97 -6.79 -10.27
CA LYS A 197 -6.26 -8.11 -10.83
C LYS A 197 -5.44 -9.18 -10.12
N PRO A 198 -5.81 -10.47 -10.23
CA PRO A 198 -5.01 -11.55 -9.65
C PRO A 198 -3.53 -11.46 -10.05
N GLY A 199 -2.65 -11.50 -9.05
CA GLY A 199 -1.19 -11.40 -9.21
C GLY A 199 -0.62 -9.99 -9.05
N GLU A 200 -1.45 -8.95 -9.11
CA GLU A 200 -1.04 -7.56 -8.89
C GLU A 200 -1.01 -7.21 -7.40
N GLU A 201 -0.21 -6.21 -7.05
CA GLU A 201 -0.04 -5.77 -5.67
C GLU A 201 0.06 -4.25 -5.54
N HIS A 202 -0.26 -3.76 -4.35
CA HIS A 202 -0.18 -2.36 -3.99
C HIS A 202 0.46 -2.21 -2.60
N ASN A 203 1.54 -1.42 -2.54
CA ASN A 203 2.09 -0.94 -1.28
C ASN A 203 1.25 0.23 -0.79
N ALA A 204 0.32 -0.05 0.12
CA ALA A 204 -0.48 0.97 0.79
C ALA A 204 0.33 1.68 1.90
N PHE A 205 -0.29 2.67 2.53
CA PHE A 205 0.27 3.35 3.69
C PHE A 205 0.41 2.40 4.89
N GLY A 206 1.25 2.74 5.86
CA GLY A 206 1.44 1.93 7.07
C GLY A 206 2.34 0.70 6.93
N GLY A 207 3.02 0.52 5.79
CA GLY A 207 3.77 -0.73 5.52
C GLY A 207 2.87 -1.90 5.19
N ILE A 208 1.61 -1.61 4.82
CA ILE A 208 0.62 -2.61 4.47
C ILE A 208 0.78 -2.94 2.98
N LEU A 209 1.22 -4.15 2.67
CA LEU A 209 1.25 -4.65 1.30
C LEU A 209 -0.04 -5.43 1.05
N ILE A 210 -0.75 -5.10 -0.03
CA ILE A 210 -1.98 -5.77 -0.45
C ILE A 210 -1.74 -6.40 -1.80
N LYS A 211 -1.79 -7.72 -1.86
CA LYS A 211 -1.66 -8.49 -3.10
C LYS A 211 -2.96 -9.20 -3.43
N ALA A 212 -3.45 -9.01 -4.64
CA ALA A 212 -4.62 -9.71 -5.13
C ALA A 212 -4.24 -11.13 -5.56
N VAL A 213 -5.04 -12.12 -5.15
CA VAL A 213 -4.93 -13.53 -5.55
C VAL A 213 -6.25 -13.99 -6.16
N PRO A 214 -6.27 -15.02 -7.02
CA PRO A 214 -7.52 -15.45 -7.65
C PRO A 214 -8.56 -15.92 -6.62
N ALA A 215 -9.84 -15.64 -6.88
CA ALA A 215 -10.98 -16.21 -6.17
C ALA A 215 -12.04 -16.63 -7.19
N TYR A 216 -12.34 -17.93 -7.27
CA TYR A 216 -13.28 -18.46 -8.27
C TYR A 216 -13.82 -19.84 -7.86
N ASN A 217 -14.88 -20.26 -8.54
CA ASN A 217 -15.42 -21.61 -8.44
C ASN A 217 -14.87 -22.51 -9.55
N ILE A 218 -14.51 -23.74 -9.22
CA ILE A 218 -14.13 -24.80 -10.18
C ILE A 218 -15.38 -25.56 -10.63
N VAL A 219 -16.24 -25.93 -9.69
CA VAL A 219 -17.42 -26.77 -9.94
C VAL A 219 -18.68 -25.91 -10.10
N LYS A 220 -18.83 -24.88 -9.26
CA LYS A 220 -19.98 -23.94 -9.33
C LYS A 220 -19.76 -22.86 -10.41
N ASN A 221 -20.84 -22.17 -10.77
CA ASN A 221 -20.83 -21.17 -11.85
C ASN A 221 -21.05 -19.72 -11.37
N ASN A 222 -21.17 -19.49 -10.07
CA ASN A 222 -21.48 -18.15 -9.53
C ASN A 222 -20.25 -17.24 -9.51
N HIS A 223 -19.05 -17.82 -9.47
CA HIS A 223 -17.78 -17.11 -9.45
C HIS A 223 -16.85 -17.58 -10.59
N PRO A 224 -17.15 -17.32 -11.88
CA PRO A 224 -16.33 -17.77 -13.00
C PRO A 224 -14.91 -17.19 -12.95
N LYS A 225 -13.90 -18.02 -13.25
CA LYS A 225 -12.48 -17.59 -13.30
C LYS A 225 -12.24 -16.41 -14.25
N ALA A 226 -13.01 -16.31 -15.33
CA ALA A 226 -12.90 -15.25 -16.33
C ALA A 226 -13.22 -13.84 -15.78
N ASN A 227 -13.94 -13.75 -14.67
CA ASN A 227 -14.29 -12.47 -14.04
C ASN A 227 -13.08 -11.80 -13.36
N ASN A 228 -11.98 -12.52 -13.14
CA ASN A 228 -10.79 -12.00 -12.44
C ASN A 228 -11.11 -11.40 -11.06
N TRP A 229 -12.14 -11.92 -10.39
CA TRP A 229 -12.43 -11.57 -9.00
C TRP A 229 -11.36 -12.14 -8.06
N VAL A 230 -11.22 -11.52 -6.89
CA VAL A 230 -9.99 -11.62 -6.11
C VAL A 230 -10.24 -11.94 -4.64
N GLY A 231 -9.31 -12.70 -4.06
CA GLY A 231 -8.99 -12.60 -2.64
C GLY A 231 -7.78 -11.68 -2.45
N TYR A 232 -7.40 -11.41 -1.20
CA TYR A 232 -6.27 -10.55 -0.87
C TYR A 232 -5.35 -11.20 0.16
N LEU A 233 -4.04 -11.10 -0.09
CA LEU A 233 -3.00 -11.24 0.93
C LEU A 233 -2.68 -9.83 1.45
N ILE A 234 -2.99 -9.59 2.73
CA ILE A 234 -2.81 -8.32 3.42
C ILE A 234 -1.66 -8.52 4.42
N SER A 235 -0.47 -8.07 4.06
CA SER A 235 0.72 -8.16 4.92
C SER A 235 0.81 -6.92 5.81
N ILE A 236 0.73 -7.14 7.12
CA ILE A 236 0.73 -6.13 8.17
C ILE A 236 1.94 -6.39 9.08
N ASN A 237 2.99 -5.57 8.96
CA ASN A 237 4.19 -5.64 9.81
C ASN A 237 4.75 -7.07 10.01
N GLY A 238 4.87 -7.82 8.91
CA GLY A 238 5.44 -9.16 8.90
C GLY A 238 4.45 -10.31 9.14
N VAL A 239 3.17 -10.02 9.41
CA VAL A 239 2.10 -11.01 9.48
C VAL A 239 1.21 -10.88 8.25
N THR A 240 0.93 -11.98 7.57
CA THR A 240 0.05 -11.98 6.38
C THR A 240 -1.32 -12.55 6.71
N VAL A 241 -2.36 -11.78 6.38
CA VAL A 241 -3.77 -12.19 6.47
C VAL A 241 -4.28 -12.48 5.07
N TYR A 242 -4.84 -13.66 4.84
CA TYR A 242 -5.48 -14.05 3.59
C TYR A 242 -6.99 -13.91 3.72
N LEU A 243 -7.57 -12.93 3.03
CA LEU A 243 -9.01 -12.86 2.78
C LEU A 243 -9.29 -13.59 1.46
N SER A 244 -10.00 -14.71 1.49
CA SER A 244 -10.18 -15.48 0.25
C SER A 244 -11.18 -14.89 -0.73
N GLY A 245 -12.07 -14.01 -0.28
CA GLY A 245 -13.31 -13.73 -0.98
C GLY A 245 -14.16 -15.01 -1.12
N ASP A 246 -15.10 -14.98 -2.06
CA ASP A 246 -15.89 -16.15 -2.41
C ASP A 246 -15.14 -17.03 -3.40
N THR A 247 -14.79 -18.24 -2.98
CA THR A 247 -13.98 -19.15 -3.77
C THR A 247 -14.22 -20.60 -3.36
N GLU A 248 -13.90 -21.52 -4.26
CA GLU A 248 -13.64 -22.92 -3.91
C GLU A 248 -12.15 -23.13 -3.60
N ARG A 249 -11.76 -24.39 -3.31
CA ARG A 249 -10.36 -24.79 -3.13
C ARG A 249 -9.66 -24.82 -4.49
N ILE A 250 -9.01 -23.72 -4.83
CA ILE A 250 -8.33 -23.56 -6.12
C ILE A 250 -6.86 -23.99 -6.05
N PRO A 251 -6.27 -24.49 -7.15
CA PRO A 251 -4.86 -24.89 -7.18
C PRO A 251 -3.89 -23.77 -6.76
N GLU A 252 -4.24 -22.51 -7.03
CA GLU A 252 -3.41 -21.34 -6.73
C GLU A 252 -3.18 -21.14 -5.22
N MET A 253 -4.05 -21.65 -4.34
CA MET A 253 -3.84 -21.60 -2.89
C MET A 253 -2.55 -22.30 -2.44
N LYS A 254 -2.04 -23.26 -3.22
CA LYS A 254 -0.77 -23.95 -2.94
C LYS A 254 0.47 -23.16 -3.34
N THR A 255 0.31 -22.00 -4.01
CA THR A 255 1.40 -21.19 -4.54
C THR A 255 1.86 -20.08 -3.59
N PHE A 256 1.15 -19.89 -2.48
CA PHE A 256 1.48 -18.90 -1.46
C PHE A 256 1.25 -19.45 -0.05
N THR A 257 1.77 -18.74 0.94
CA THR A 257 1.58 -19.05 2.37
C THR A 257 1.01 -17.85 3.09
N THR A 258 0.25 -18.07 4.15
CA THR A 258 -0.32 -17.01 5.01
C THR A 258 -0.17 -17.35 6.48
N ASP A 259 -0.17 -16.35 7.36
CA ASP A 259 -0.19 -16.60 8.80
C ASP A 259 -1.63 -16.81 9.28
N ILE A 260 -2.54 -15.97 8.81
CA ILE A 260 -3.97 -16.03 9.16
C ILE A 260 -4.73 -16.25 7.86
N ALA A 261 -5.60 -17.26 7.83
CA ALA A 261 -6.55 -17.46 6.73
C ALA A 261 -7.96 -17.09 7.18
N MET A 262 -8.68 -16.33 6.36
CA MET A 262 -10.10 -16.04 6.50
C MET A 262 -10.83 -16.70 5.34
N LEU A 263 -11.55 -17.80 5.63
CA LEU A 263 -12.15 -18.67 4.62
C LEU A 263 -13.67 -18.77 4.83
N PRO A 264 -14.49 -18.65 3.75
CA PRO A 264 -15.93 -18.75 3.84
C PRO A 264 -16.39 -20.16 4.20
N LEU A 265 -17.54 -20.28 4.85
CA LEU A 265 -18.22 -21.56 5.09
C LEU A 265 -19.58 -21.65 4.35
N GLY A 266 -19.81 -20.80 3.35
CA GLY A 266 -21.00 -20.81 2.51
C GLY A 266 -20.99 -21.96 1.52
N GLN A 267 -21.69 -23.06 1.83
CA GLN A 267 -21.58 -24.31 1.06
C GLN A 267 -22.23 -24.27 -0.33
N THR A 268 -23.14 -23.33 -0.60
CA THR A 268 -23.80 -23.18 -1.91
C THR A 268 -22.97 -22.35 -2.87
N PHE A 269 -22.39 -21.22 -2.43
CA PHE A 269 -21.68 -20.29 -3.31
C PHE A 269 -20.14 -20.36 -3.20
N THR A 270 -19.59 -20.86 -2.09
CA THR A 270 -18.14 -20.90 -1.84
C THR A 270 -17.58 -22.32 -1.86
N PHE A 271 -16.88 -22.81 -0.83
CA PHE A 271 -16.41 -24.20 -0.76
C PHE A 271 -17.59 -25.19 -0.82
N PRO A 272 -17.48 -26.34 -1.50
CA PRO A 272 -18.56 -27.33 -1.53
C PRO A 272 -18.84 -27.98 -0.16
N SER A 273 -17.88 -27.92 0.77
CA SER A 273 -18.04 -28.39 2.14
C SER A 273 -17.10 -27.66 3.10
N VAL A 274 -17.40 -27.72 4.40
CA VAL A 274 -16.51 -27.22 5.46
C VAL A 274 -15.15 -27.94 5.50
N ALA A 275 -15.10 -29.20 5.03
CA ALA A 275 -13.85 -29.95 4.96
C ALA A 275 -12.89 -29.39 3.90
N GLU A 276 -13.43 -28.92 2.77
CA GLU A 276 -12.63 -28.24 1.73
C GLU A 276 -12.06 -26.91 2.24
N ALA A 277 -12.78 -26.18 3.09
CA ALA A 277 -12.24 -24.99 3.76
C ALA A 277 -11.08 -25.35 4.71
N ALA A 278 -11.22 -26.44 5.49
CA ALA A 278 -10.16 -26.93 6.37
C ALA A 278 -8.90 -27.38 5.58
N GLU A 279 -9.08 -28.08 4.47
CA GLU A 279 -7.97 -28.48 3.60
C GLU A 279 -7.31 -27.29 2.90
N SER A 280 -8.10 -26.26 2.55
CA SER A 280 -7.55 -25.02 1.98
C SER A 280 -6.70 -24.25 2.97
N ALA A 281 -7.06 -24.25 4.26
CA ALA A 281 -6.23 -23.68 5.32
C ALA A 281 -4.86 -24.39 5.42
N LYS A 282 -4.81 -25.71 5.19
CA LYS A 282 -3.57 -26.49 5.12
C LYS A 282 -2.76 -26.17 3.86
N ASP A 283 -3.42 -26.02 2.70
CA ASP A 283 -2.77 -25.69 1.43
C ASP A 283 -2.02 -24.35 1.49
N VAL A 284 -2.63 -23.34 2.10
CA VAL A 284 -2.00 -22.01 2.33
C VAL A 284 -1.08 -21.97 3.56
N LYS A 285 -0.88 -23.12 4.23
CA LYS A 285 -0.05 -23.27 5.43
C LYS A 285 -0.40 -22.26 6.54
N ALA A 286 -1.69 -22.01 6.74
CA ALA A 286 -2.16 -21.06 7.74
C ALA A 286 -1.70 -21.48 9.15
N LYS A 287 -1.28 -20.49 9.95
CA LYS A 287 -1.02 -20.69 11.39
C LYS A 287 -2.28 -20.53 12.23
N VAL A 288 -3.25 -19.75 11.76
CA VAL A 288 -4.58 -19.58 12.36
C VAL A 288 -5.62 -19.53 11.25
N LEU A 289 -6.77 -20.18 11.47
CA LEU A 289 -7.95 -20.02 10.64
C LEU A 289 -9.01 -19.19 11.39
N ILE A 290 -9.56 -18.18 10.72
CA ILE A 290 -10.75 -17.43 11.15
C ILE A 290 -11.86 -17.75 10.14
N PRO A 291 -12.89 -18.53 10.51
CA PRO A 291 -14.01 -18.77 9.60
C PRO A 291 -14.80 -17.49 9.30
N MET A 292 -15.27 -17.33 8.07
CA MET A 292 -16.12 -16.22 7.63
C MET A 292 -17.31 -16.71 6.79
N HIS A 293 -18.14 -15.77 6.28
CA HIS A 293 -19.29 -16.08 5.40
C HIS A 293 -20.18 -17.19 5.98
N PHE A 294 -20.55 -17.04 7.25
CA PHE A 294 -21.51 -17.91 7.93
C PHE A 294 -22.48 -17.10 8.81
N GLY A 295 -23.65 -17.66 9.12
CA GLY A 295 -24.58 -17.09 10.10
C GLY A 295 -25.44 -15.91 9.61
N LEU A 296 -25.58 -15.71 8.28
CA LEU A 296 -26.60 -14.82 7.70
C LEU A 296 -27.43 -15.55 6.63
N ALA A 297 -26.85 -15.71 5.43
CA ALA A 297 -27.54 -16.33 4.29
C ALA A 297 -27.15 -17.79 4.10
N GLU A 298 -25.89 -18.11 4.39
CA GLU A 298 -25.32 -19.45 4.33
C GLU A 298 -24.46 -19.73 5.56
N GLY A 299 -24.12 -21.00 5.76
CA GLY A 299 -23.25 -21.47 6.83
C GLY A 299 -23.85 -21.26 8.23
N THR A 300 -23.42 -22.09 9.18
CA THR A 300 -23.92 -22.06 10.55
C THR A 300 -22.77 -21.98 11.55
N LEU A 301 -23.07 -21.63 12.80
CA LEU A 301 -22.09 -21.76 13.88
C LEU A 301 -21.62 -23.21 14.02
N GLN A 302 -22.50 -24.19 13.77
CA GLN A 302 -22.14 -25.60 13.80
C GLN A 302 -21.12 -25.97 12.71
N ASP A 303 -21.18 -25.33 11.55
CA ASP A 303 -20.17 -25.48 10.49
C ASP A 303 -18.80 -24.98 10.96
N ALA A 304 -18.76 -23.82 11.60
CA ALA A 304 -17.52 -23.28 12.17
C ALA A 304 -16.94 -24.19 13.27
N MET A 305 -17.79 -24.78 14.11
CA MET A 305 -17.38 -25.77 15.11
C MET A 305 -16.88 -27.07 14.46
N THR A 306 -17.50 -27.51 13.37
CA THR A 306 -17.05 -28.68 12.60
C THR A 306 -15.66 -28.45 12.03
N VAL A 307 -15.40 -27.29 11.41
CA VAL A 307 -14.04 -26.92 10.93
C VAL A 307 -13.03 -26.91 12.07
N LYS A 308 -13.40 -26.34 13.22
CA LYS A 308 -12.55 -26.33 14.42
C LYS A 308 -12.14 -27.74 14.85
N ASN A 309 -13.07 -28.69 14.85
CA ASN A 309 -12.78 -30.09 15.18
C ASN A 309 -11.91 -30.76 14.12
N LEU A 310 -12.15 -30.49 12.83
CA LEU A 310 -11.34 -31.04 11.73
C LEU A 310 -9.88 -30.59 11.74
N LEU A 311 -9.58 -29.45 12.36
CA LEU A 311 -8.25 -28.86 12.45
C LEU A 311 -7.63 -28.96 13.86
N GLU A 312 -8.28 -29.68 14.78
CA GLU A 312 -7.79 -29.85 16.15
C GLU A 312 -6.37 -30.45 16.16
N GLY A 313 -5.44 -29.79 16.88
CA GLY A 313 -4.03 -30.19 16.93
C GLY A 313 -3.22 -29.88 15.66
N ILE A 314 -3.82 -29.29 14.63
CA ILE A 314 -3.16 -28.98 13.35
C ILE A 314 -3.08 -27.46 13.14
N ILE A 315 -4.23 -26.77 13.08
CA ILE A 315 -4.32 -25.32 12.88
C ILE A 315 -5.33 -24.77 13.88
N PRO A 316 -4.92 -23.88 14.81
CA PRO A 316 -5.85 -23.16 15.68
C PRO A 316 -6.96 -22.45 14.89
N VAL A 317 -8.21 -22.69 15.30
CA VAL A 317 -9.39 -22.02 14.71
C VAL A 317 -9.97 -21.03 15.70
N VAL A 318 -10.03 -19.76 15.31
CA VAL A 318 -10.57 -18.65 16.10
C VAL A 318 -11.90 -18.21 15.49
N ILE A 319 -12.99 -18.60 16.13
CA ILE A 319 -14.35 -18.19 15.74
C ILE A 319 -14.61 -16.83 16.38
N LYS A 320 -14.76 -15.79 15.55
CA LYS A 320 -15.01 -14.42 16.01
C LYS A 320 -16.47 -14.24 16.38
N GLU A 321 -16.72 -13.40 17.39
CA GLU A 321 -18.06 -12.97 17.76
C GLU A 321 -18.40 -11.68 17.02
N LYS A 322 -19.65 -11.57 16.55
CA LYS A 322 -20.15 -10.41 15.82
C LYS A 322 -20.03 -9.14 16.67
N GLY A 323 -19.35 -8.12 16.14
CA GLY A 323 -19.26 -6.78 16.70
C GLY A 323 -18.33 -6.62 17.91
N LYS A 324 -17.45 -7.59 18.16
CA LYS A 324 -16.42 -7.54 19.22
C LYS A 324 -15.02 -7.44 18.66
#